data_AF-A0A6G0QAK1-F1
#
_entry.id   AF-A0A6G0QAK1-F1
#
_cell.length_a   1.000
_cell.length_b   1.000
_cell.length_c   1.000
_cell.angle_alpha   90.00
_cell.angle_beta   90.00
_cell.angle_gamma   90.00
#
_symmetry.space_group_name_H-M   'P 1'
#
loop_
_entity.id
_entity.type
_entity.pdbx_description
1 polymer ?
#
loop_
_entity_poly.entity_id
_entity_poly.type
_entity_poly.pdbx_seq_one_letter_code
_entity_poly.pdbx_strand_id
1 'polypeptide(L)'
;MRLLLLSGFIAFASSCVAVSAATVSDEISISKLNANIEAWPRSLAATSQIQRSLRGPLPKLPAGLRGAVLAKFDDILPKVEAAMTNYPEGLSKAAIKQLRQVEEQRIRDAPLIAKVNKKDGKGLYREMELSPGMKVAPTSESLVGRNEQVFNDVGGRVVVCGVVTRPKSEGGGILLISSSKLNKQQFVLPKGGLEKGESLERGMRRELVEEGGVSATFKATLDDTTVGEKTYKSFLMHADETFDQWPESMRYRVWFKWDDAIKMLKGNHPETAAIVAHAREVAKLQ
;
A
#
# COMPACT_ATOMS: atom_id res chain seq x y z
N MET A 1 -64.99 27.45 23.00
CA MET A 1 -65.03 27.59 24.47
C MET A 1 -63.84 26.87 25.06
N ARG A 2 -63.12 27.56 25.94
CA ARG A 2 -61.93 27.13 26.70
C ARG A 2 -62.21 25.90 27.58
N LEU A 3 -61.22 25.03 27.75
CA LEU A 3 -60.70 24.72 29.09
C LEU A 3 -59.26 24.17 29.02
N LEU A 4 -58.35 24.92 29.65
CA LEU A 4 -57.00 24.54 30.06
C LEU A 4 -57.07 23.83 31.43
N LEU A 5 -56.16 22.89 31.70
CA LEU A 5 -55.62 22.45 33.01
C LEU A 5 -54.59 21.33 32.68
N LEU A 6 -53.28 21.56 32.60
CA LEU A 6 -52.24 21.85 33.60
C LEU A 6 -51.94 20.72 34.62
N SER A 7 -50.65 20.35 34.64
CA SER A 7 -49.83 19.82 35.75
C SER A 7 -49.71 18.30 35.97
N GLY A 8 -48.45 17.85 36.12
CA GLY A 8 -48.10 16.50 36.55
C GLY A 8 -46.68 16.02 36.23
N PHE A 9 -45.65 16.88 36.30
CA PHE A 9 -44.24 16.42 36.30
C PHE A 9 -43.87 16.01 37.73
N ILE A 10 -43.64 14.72 37.97
CA ILE A 10 -43.05 14.25 39.22
C ILE A 10 -41.53 14.32 39.09
N ALA A 11 -40.95 15.21 39.88
CA ALA A 11 -39.53 15.26 40.18
C ALA A 11 -39.18 14.13 41.16
N PHE A 12 -38.14 13.37 40.87
CA PHE A 12 -37.34 12.68 41.89
C PHE A 12 -35.97 13.34 41.93
N ALA A 13 -35.71 14.03 43.04
CA ALA A 13 -34.41 14.57 43.41
C ALA A 13 -33.79 13.70 44.51
N SER A 14 -32.48 13.86 44.64
CA SER A 14 -31.60 13.42 45.75
C SER A 14 -30.96 12.03 45.56
N SER A 15 -29.65 11.83 45.68
CA SER A 15 -28.63 12.63 46.37
C SER A 15 -27.24 12.45 45.74
N CYS A 16 -26.48 13.54 45.73
CA CYS A 16 -25.05 13.59 45.45
C CYS A 16 -24.23 12.63 46.33
N VAL A 17 -23.29 11.92 45.71
CA VAL A 17 -21.95 11.72 46.29
C VAL A 17 -20.96 12.12 45.20
N ALA A 18 -20.29 13.25 45.42
CA ALA A 18 -19.16 13.67 44.62
C ALA A 18 -17.97 12.76 44.93
N VAL A 19 -17.45 12.08 43.92
CA VAL A 19 -16.08 11.56 43.94
C VAL A 19 -15.32 12.29 42.84
N SER A 20 -14.21 12.89 43.29
CA SER A 20 -13.34 13.81 42.58
C SER A 20 -12.94 13.32 41.19
N ALA A 21 -13.03 14.23 40.21
CA ALA A 21 -12.34 14.11 38.94
C ALA A 21 -10.83 14.02 39.19
N ALA A 22 -10.22 12.94 38.72
CA ALA A 22 -8.80 12.89 38.42
C ALA A 22 -8.67 12.81 36.90
N THR A 23 -8.50 13.95 36.27
CA THR A 23 -8.03 14.06 34.89
C THR A 23 -6.60 13.55 34.84
N VAL A 24 -6.39 12.35 34.30
CA VAL A 24 -5.06 11.88 33.89
C VAL A 24 -5.01 11.93 32.37
N SER A 25 -4.14 12.82 31.91
CA SER A 25 -3.84 13.19 30.54
C SER A 25 -3.19 12.06 29.74
N ASP A 26 -3.93 11.47 28.79
CA ASP A 26 -3.40 10.48 27.84
C ASP A 26 -3.04 11.05 26.45
N GLU A 27 -3.13 12.38 26.25
CA GLU A 27 -2.63 13.05 25.04
C GLU A 27 -1.09 13.07 24.93
N ILE A 28 -0.38 12.76 26.01
CA ILE A 28 1.09 12.78 26.07
C ILE A 28 1.71 11.49 25.47
N SER A 29 0.95 10.39 25.39
CA SER A 29 1.49 9.09 24.93
C SER A 29 1.43 8.92 23.41
N ILE A 30 0.41 9.45 22.74
CA ILE A 30 0.28 9.35 21.27
C ILE A 30 1.18 10.38 20.58
N SER A 31 1.35 11.58 21.15
CA SER A 31 2.26 12.60 20.63
C SER A 31 3.74 12.17 20.72
N LYS A 32 4.13 11.38 21.74
CA LYS A 32 5.50 10.83 21.88
C LYS A 32 5.84 9.69 20.90
N LEU A 33 4.84 8.96 20.40
CA LEU A 33 5.05 7.93 19.37
C LEU A 33 5.24 8.57 17.99
N ASN A 34 4.43 9.57 17.64
CA ASN A 34 4.55 10.28 16.36
C ASN A 34 5.80 11.18 16.29
N ALA A 35 6.20 11.82 17.39
CA ALA A 35 7.42 12.64 17.42
C ALA A 35 8.73 11.84 17.22
N ASN A 36 8.73 10.54 17.53
CA ASN A 36 9.91 9.68 17.33
C ASN A 36 10.08 9.20 15.87
N ILE A 37 9.04 9.30 15.04
CA ILE A 37 9.12 8.93 13.61
C ILE A 37 9.58 10.13 12.76
N GLU A 38 9.30 11.37 13.19
CA GLU A 38 9.71 12.59 12.49
C GLU A 38 11.11 13.11 12.85
N ALA A 39 11.79 12.54 13.85
CA ALA A 39 13.08 13.00 14.36
C ALA A 39 14.32 12.29 13.74
N TRP A 40 14.27 11.89 12.46
CA TRP A 40 15.46 11.38 11.76
C TRP A 40 15.98 12.36 10.69
N PRO A 41 17.31 12.52 10.57
CA PRO A 41 17.88 13.73 10.01
C PRO A 41 17.66 13.82 8.49
N ARG A 42 17.28 15.03 8.07
CA ARG A 42 17.47 15.53 6.70
C ARG A 42 18.97 15.65 6.41
N SER A 43 19.58 14.61 5.89
CA SER A 43 20.78 14.65 5.03
C SER A 43 21.02 13.21 4.58
N LEU A 44 21.41 12.92 3.35
CA LEU A 44 22.79 13.08 2.94
C LEU A 44 22.87 13.09 1.41
N ALA A 45 23.52 14.14 0.90
CA ALA A 45 24.35 14.04 -0.28
C ALA A 45 25.80 13.88 0.22
N ALA A 46 26.51 12.93 -0.40
CA ALA A 46 27.95 12.82 -0.59
C ALA A 46 28.95 12.68 0.59
N THR A 47 29.84 11.70 0.34
CA THR A 47 31.27 11.53 0.66
C THR A 47 31.76 11.01 2.04
N SER A 48 32.78 10.16 1.91
CA SER A 48 33.36 9.19 2.85
C SER A 48 34.19 9.76 4.02
N GLN A 49 34.03 11.04 4.36
CA GLN A 49 34.78 11.66 5.47
C GLN A 49 33.96 11.92 6.74
N ILE A 50 32.66 11.64 6.75
CA ILE A 50 31.78 11.82 7.93
C ILE A 50 31.48 10.48 8.62
N GLN A 51 32.42 9.53 8.63
CA GLN A 51 32.22 8.27 9.34
C GLN A 51 32.59 8.33 10.84
N ARG A 52 32.94 9.52 11.38
CA ARG A 52 33.47 9.65 12.74
C ARG A 52 32.75 10.61 13.71
N SER A 53 31.64 11.26 13.35
CA SER A 53 30.96 12.21 14.29
C SER A 53 29.47 11.98 14.59
N LEU A 54 28.83 10.92 14.10
CA LEU A 54 27.41 10.66 14.42
C LEU A 54 27.22 9.83 15.71
N ARG A 55 27.71 10.33 16.85
CA ARG A 55 27.28 9.88 18.19
C ARG A 55 26.55 10.99 18.91
N GLY A 56 25.38 11.37 18.40
CA GLY A 56 24.38 12.10 19.18
C GLY A 56 23.59 11.14 20.08
N PRO A 57 23.11 11.56 21.27
CA PRO A 57 22.51 10.63 22.22
C PRO A 57 21.09 10.20 21.77
N LEU A 58 20.91 8.92 21.44
CA LEU A 58 19.58 8.32 21.25
C LEU A 58 18.78 8.28 22.56
N PRO A 59 17.43 8.37 22.53
CA PRO A 59 16.57 8.18 23.70
C PRO A 59 16.75 6.77 24.30
N LYS A 60 16.92 6.69 25.63
CA LYS A 60 17.40 5.52 26.41
C LYS A 60 16.53 4.25 26.26
N LEU A 61 16.72 3.51 25.17
CA LEU A 61 16.37 2.09 25.07
C LEU A 61 17.31 1.22 25.94
N PRO A 62 16.83 0.10 26.52
CA PRO A 62 17.66 -0.80 27.32
C PRO A 62 18.89 -1.26 26.54
N ALA A 63 20.06 -1.27 27.18
CA ALA A 63 21.36 -1.45 26.52
C ALA A 63 21.46 -2.74 25.69
N GLY A 64 20.81 -3.83 26.12
CA GLY A 64 20.76 -5.10 25.38
C GLY A 64 19.88 -5.06 24.12
N LEU A 65 18.80 -4.27 24.13
CA LEU A 65 17.90 -4.13 22.98
C LEU A 65 18.56 -3.27 21.89
N ARG A 66 19.33 -2.24 22.28
CA ARG A 66 20.07 -1.39 21.34
C ARG A 66 21.10 -2.18 20.55
N GLY A 67 21.93 -2.99 21.22
CA GLY A 67 22.98 -3.76 20.56
C GLY A 67 22.42 -4.77 19.55
N ALA A 68 21.36 -5.50 19.92
CA ALA A 68 20.75 -6.48 19.03
C ALA A 68 19.99 -5.86 17.85
N VAL A 69 19.33 -4.72 18.05
CA VAL A 69 18.67 -3.98 16.97
C VAL A 69 19.69 -3.40 16.01
N LEU A 70 20.74 -2.73 16.51
CA LEU A 70 21.83 -2.19 15.68
C LEU A 70 22.53 -3.29 14.88
N ALA A 71 22.85 -4.43 15.49
CA ALA A 71 23.48 -5.56 14.80
C ALA A 71 22.61 -6.10 13.65
N LYS A 72 21.29 -6.25 13.87
CA LYS A 72 20.37 -6.67 12.81
C LYS A 72 20.24 -5.63 11.68
N PHE A 73 20.34 -4.34 11.99
CA PHE A 73 20.34 -3.27 10.98
C PHE A 73 21.62 -3.28 10.15
N ASP A 74 22.78 -3.42 10.78
CA ASP A 74 24.08 -3.49 10.11
C ASP A 74 24.15 -4.69 9.14
N ASP A 75 23.52 -5.83 9.49
CA ASP A 75 23.44 -7.02 8.63
C ASP A 75 22.49 -6.88 7.43
N ILE A 76 21.50 -5.97 7.51
CA ILE A 76 20.47 -5.77 6.48
C ILE A 76 20.91 -4.73 5.46
N LEU A 77 21.57 -3.65 5.90
CA LEU A 77 21.96 -2.53 5.05
C LEU A 77 22.70 -2.92 3.77
N PRO A 78 23.76 -3.75 3.79
CA PRO A 78 24.47 -4.13 2.56
C PRO A 78 23.59 -4.91 1.59
N LYS A 79 22.63 -5.69 2.08
CA LYS A 79 21.67 -6.42 1.24
C LYS A 79 20.66 -5.47 0.60
N VAL A 80 20.22 -4.44 1.32
CA VAL A 80 19.37 -3.39 0.78
C VAL A 80 20.11 -2.61 -0.30
N GLU A 81 21.35 -2.16 -0.05
CA GLU A 81 22.15 -1.45 -1.06
C GLU A 81 22.36 -2.30 -2.32
N ALA A 82 22.65 -3.59 -2.16
CA ALA A 82 22.78 -4.52 -3.28
C ALA A 82 21.46 -4.71 -4.05
N ALA A 83 20.31 -4.74 -3.37
CA ALA A 83 19.01 -4.80 -4.04
C ALA A 83 18.66 -3.50 -4.78
N MET A 84 19.06 -2.35 -4.22
CA MET A 84 18.75 -1.04 -4.79
C MET A 84 19.40 -0.80 -6.16
N THR A 85 20.47 -1.50 -6.50
CA THR A 85 21.12 -1.41 -7.82
C THR A 85 20.27 -1.98 -8.97
N ASN A 86 19.24 -2.79 -8.65
CA ASN A 86 18.34 -3.37 -9.63
C ASN A 86 17.21 -2.41 -10.06
N TYR A 87 17.05 -1.28 -9.37
CA TYR A 87 16.05 -0.27 -9.70
C TYR A 87 16.60 0.76 -10.69
N PRO A 88 15.74 1.35 -11.55
CA PRO A 88 16.16 2.38 -12.48
C PRO A 88 16.84 3.57 -11.79
N GLU A 89 17.85 4.14 -12.44
CA GLU A 89 18.46 5.39 -11.99
C GLU A 89 17.52 6.59 -12.17
N GLY A 90 17.81 7.68 -11.46
CA GLY A 90 17.08 8.94 -11.61
C GLY A 90 15.65 8.92 -11.09
N LEU A 91 15.32 7.99 -10.19
CA LEU A 91 14.07 8.01 -9.43
C LEU A 91 14.08 9.13 -8.38
N SER A 92 12.90 9.64 -8.03
CA SER A 92 12.79 10.66 -6.99
C SER A 92 13.23 10.14 -5.61
N LYS A 93 13.67 11.06 -4.73
CA LYS A 93 14.04 10.72 -3.34
C LYS A 93 12.92 9.99 -2.59
N ALA A 94 11.66 10.34 -2.85
CA ALA A 94 10.49 9.70 -2.24
C ALA A 94 10.30 8.26 -2.73
N ALA A 95 10.54 8.00 -4.02
CA ALA A 95 10.51 6.65 -4.57
C ALA A 95 11.65 5.79 -3.99
N ILE A 96 12.87 6.32 -3.95
CA ILE A 96 14.02 5.64 -3.34
C ILE A 96 13.77 5.30 -1.87
N LYS A 97 13.19 6.21 -1.09
CA LYS A 97 12.85 5.96 0.32
C LYS A 97 11.87 4.80 0.47
N GLN A 98 10.79 4.77 -0.31
CA GLN A 98 9.81 3.68 -0.25
C GLN A 98 10.40 2.34 -0.70
N LEU A 99 11.21 2.33 -1.76
CA LEU A 99 11.87 1.12 -2.25
C LEU A 99 12.81 0.51 -1.21
N ARG A 100 13.56 1.34 -0.46
CA ARG A 100 14.40 0.86 0.65
C ARG A 100 13.57 0.18 1.73
N GLN A 101 12.43 0.78 2.12
CA GLN A 101 11.52 0.17 3.09
C GLN A 101 10.97 -1.18 2.59
N VAL A 102 10.66 -1.26 1.28
CA VAL A 102 10.23 -2.51 0.65
C VAL A 102 11.34 -3.57 0.71
N GLU A 103 12.58 -3.23 0.36
CA GLU A 103 13.67 -4.22 0.36
C GLU A 103 14.07 -4.67 1.77
N GLU A 104 14.06 -3.76 2.75
CA GLU A 104 14.19 -4.14 4.16
C GLU A 104 13.10 -5.13 4.57
N GLN A 105 11.85 -4.87 4.19
CA GLN A 105 10.74 -5.76 4.49
C GLN A 105 10.85 -7.10 3.75
N ARG A 106 11.25 -7.08 2.47
CA ARG A 106 11.51 -8.28 1.66
C ARG A 106 12.57 -9.19 2.27
N ILE A 107 13.64 -8.61 2.82
CA ILE A 107 14.69 -9.35 3.52
C ILE A 107 14.13 -10.02 4.78
N ARG A 108 13.30 -9.31 5.56
CA ARG A 108 12.61 -9.88 6.73
C ARG A 108 11.62 -10.98 6.35
N ASP A 109 10.94 -10.82 5.22
CA ASP A 109 9.91 -11.74 4.74
C ASP A 109 10.48 -12.95 3.99
N ALA A 110 11.79 -13.03 3.76
CA ALA A 110 12.40 -14.13 3.00
C ALA A 110 11.96 -15.54 3.47
N PRO A 111 11.85 -15.84 4.78
CA PRO A 111 11.34 -17.14 5.24
C PRO A 111 9.86 -17.38 4.93
N LEU A 112 9.04 -16.31 4.89
CA LEU A 112 7.62 -16.39 4.52
C LEU A 112 7.46 -16.56 3.02
N ILE A 113 8.23 -15.80 2.23
CA ILE A 113 8.27 -15.90 0.76
C ILE A 113 8.61 -17.33 0.31
N ALA A 114 9.52 -18.01 1.01
CA ALA A 114 9.88 -19.41 0.70
C ALA A 114 8.73 -20.41 0.89
N LYS A 115 7.68 -20.05 1.66
CA LYS A 115 6.52 -20.90 1.96
C LYS A 115 5.28 -20.58 1.11
N VAL A 116 5.32 -19.50 0.33
CA VAL A 116 4.21 -19.06 -0.54
C VAL A 116 3.84 -20.14 -1.57
N ASN A 117 2.55 -20.41 -1.71
CA ASN A 117 2.01 -21.40 -2.65
C ASN A 117 0.75 -20.87 -3.34
N LYS A 118 0.82 -20.54 -4.62
CA LYS A 118 -0.28 -19.91 -5.38
C LYS A 118 -1.30 -20.90 -5.96
N LYS A 119 -1.51 -22.04 -5.29
CA LYS A 119 -2.49 -23.05 -5.72
C LYS A 119 -3.90 -22.73 -5.23
N ASP A 120 -4.01 -21.97 -4.14
CA ASP A 120 -5.26 -21.52 -3.55
C ASP A 120 -5.28 -20.00 -3.38
N GLY A 121 -6.46 -19.44 -3.09
CA GLY A 121 -6.67 -18.00 -2.93
C GLY A 121 -5.95 -17.37 -1.74
N LYS A 122 -5.37 -18.17 -0.82
CA LYS A 122 -4.55 -17.68 0.30
C LYS A 122 -3.05 -17.77 0.02
N GLY A 123 -2.66 -18.19 -1.18
CA GLY A 123 -1.26 -18.43 -1.51
C GLY A 123 -0.31 -17.26 -1.31
N LEU A 124 -0.83 -16.02 -1.42
CA LEU A 124 -0.11 -14.77 -1.19
C LEU A 124 -0.64 -14.00 0.03
N TYR A 125 -1.46 -14.63 0.86
CA TYR A 125 -1.97 -14.04 2.08
C TYR A 125 -0.91 -14.12 3.18
N ARG A 126 -0.61 -12.99 3.81
CA ARG A 126 0.25 -12.91 4.99
C ARG A 126 -0.63 -12.94 6.22
N GLU A 127 -0.46 -13.92 7.09
CA GLU A 127 -1.07 -13.87 8.42
C GLU A 127 -0.40 -12.77 9.25
N MET A 128 -1.21 -11.92 9.88
CA MET A 128 -0.73 -10.89 10.81
C MET A 128 -1.70 -10.72 11.97
N GLU A 129 -1.19 -10.29 13.12
CA GLU A 129 -2.02 -9.90 14.25
C GLU A 129 -2.67 -8.53 13.97
N LEU A 130 -4.00 -8.48 14.07
CA LEU A 130 -4.77 -7.27 13.85
C LEU A 130 -4.82 -6.44 15.13
N SER A 131 -4.32 -5.21 15.05
CA SER A 131 -4.45 -4.21 16.10
C SER A 131 -5.71 -3.35 15.89
N PRO A 132 -6.30 -2.76 16.95
CA PRO A 132 -7.42 -1.84 16.81
C PRO A 132 -7.11 -0.71 15.81
N GLY A 133 -8.05 -0.45 14.89
CA GLY A 133 -7.92 0.58 13.86
C GLY A 133 -7.31 0.11 12.54
N MET A 134 -6.81 -1.14 12.47
CA MET A 134 -6.38 -1.72 11.20
C MET A 134 -7.57 -2.01 10.28
N LYS A 135 -7.38 -1.72 9.00
CA LYS A 135 -8.37 -1.90 7.95
C LYS A 135 -8.16 -3.25 7.26
N VAL A 136 -9.19 -4.08 7.22
CA VAL A 136 -9.15 -5.40 6.59
C VAL A 136 -9.98 -5.39 5.32
N ALA A 137 -9.42 -5.92 4.24
CA ALA A 137 -10.15 -6.05 2.98
C ALA A 137 -11.41 -6.93 3.16
N PRO A 138 -12.48 -6.71 2.38
CA PRO A 138 -13.71 -7.49 2.46
C PRO A 138 -13.55 -9.00 2.21
N THR A 139 -12.41 -9.42 1.65
CA THR A 139 -12.05 -10.82 1.42
C THR A 139 -10.60 -11.06 1.84
N SER A 140 -10.31 -12.26 2.32
CA SER A 140 -8.95 -12.75 2.58
C SER A 140 -8.37 -13.61 1.45
N GLU A 141 -9.15 -13.88 0.40
CA GLU A 141 -8.78 -14.78 -0.69
C GLU A 141 -8.83 -14.06 -2.04
N SER A 142 -7.85 -14.37 -2.89
CA SER A 142 -7.84 -13.96 -4.29
C SER A 142 -8.38 -15.07 -5.19
N LEU A 143 -8.89 -14.70 -6.36
CA LEU A 143 -9.26 -15.68 -7.37
C LEU A 143 -8.01 -16.28 -8.00
N VAL A 144 -8.01 -17.60 -8.15
CA VAL A 144 -6.89 -18.36 -8.70
C VAL A 144 -7.32 -19.21 -9.88
N GLY A 145 -6.38 -19.43 -10.80
CA GLY A 145 -6.62 -20.19 -12.02
C GLY A 145 -7.03 -19.31 -13.21
N ARG A 146 -7.45 -19.96 -14.29
CA ARG A 146 -7.80 -19.32 -15.57
C ARG A 146 -9.05 -19.89 -16.24
N ASN A 147 -9.68 -20.91 -15.65
CA ASN A 147 -10.77 -21.65 -16.29
C ASN A 147 -12.03 -20.80 -16.46
N GLU A 148 -12.26 -19.87 -15.53
CA GLU A 148 -13.38 -18.93 -15.56
C GLU A 148 -13.01 -17.57 -16.14
N GLN A 149 -11.81 -17.42 -16.71
CA GLN A 149 -11.42 -16.16 -17.33
C GLN A 149 -12.00 -15.98 -18.72
N VAL A 150 -12.18 -14.72 -19.09
CA VAL A 150 -12.62 -14.28 -20.42
C VAL A 150 -11.41 -14.20 -21.35
N PHE A 151 -11.60 -14.75 -22.55
CA PHE A 151 -10.63 -14.72 -23.65
C PHE A 151 -11.24 -13.96 -24.84
N ASN A 152 -10.41 -13.27 -25.60
CA ASN A 152 -10.80 -12.58 -26.82
C ASN A 152 -10.90 -13.57 -28.01
N ASP A 153 -11.31 -13.06 -29.17
CA ASP A 153 -11.58 -13.88 -30.36
C ASP A 153 -10.34 -14.60 -30.92
N VAL A 154 -9.13 -14.14 -30.56
CA VAL A 154 -7.86 -14.78 -30.93
C VAL A 154 -7.33 -15.71 -29.85
N GLY A 155 -8.12 -16.03 -28.82
CA GLY A 155 -7.77 -16.97 -27.75
C GLY A 155 -6.90 -16.41 -26.65
N GLY A 156 -6.60 -15.11 -26.65
CA GLY A 156 -5.80 -14.47 -25.60
C GLY A 156 -6.63 -13.86 -24.47
N ARG A 157 -6.02 -13.73 -23.29
CA ARG A 157 -6.73 -13.28 -22.07
C ARG A 157 -7.16 -11.82 -22.19
N VAL A 158 -8.38 -11.53 -21.74
CA VAL A 158 -8.83 -10.18 -21.42
C VAL A 158 -8.40 -9.87 -19.98
N VAL A 159 -7.62 -8.80 -19.82
CA VAL A 159 -7.00 -8.42 -18.54
C VAL A 159 -7.45 -7.01 -18.16
N VAL A 160 -8.08 -6.86 -17.00
CA VAL A 160 -8.38 -5.54 -16.43
C VAL A 160 -7.11 -4.96 -15.79
N CYS A 161 -6.85 -3.67 -15.95
CA CYS A 161 -5.59 -3.05 -15.53
C CYS A 161 -5.82 -1.63 -14.99
N GLY A 162 -5.37 -1.36 -13.76
CA GLY A 162 -5.68 -0.12 -13.04
C GLY A 162 -4.50 0.82 -12.93
N VAL A 163 -4.65 2.07 -13.39
CA VAL A 163 -3.79 3.18 -13.01
C VAL A 163 -4.46 3.92 -11.86
N VAL A 164 -3.97 3.70 -10.64
CA VAL A 164 -4.64 4.16 -9.42
C VAL A 164 -3.91 5.35 -8.83
N THR A 165 -4.59 6.48 -8.74
CA THR A 165 -4.13 7.68 -8.03
C THR A 165 -4.55 7.63 -6.56
N ARG A 166 -3.88 8.36 -5.67
CA ARG A 166 -4.35 8.58 -4.29
C ARG A 166 -4.46 10.05 -3.92
N PRO A 167 -5.20 10.41 -2.85
CA PRO A 167 -5.34 11.79 -2.39
C PRO A 167 -3.98 12.48 -2.14
N LYS A 168 -3.91 13.78 -2.45
CA LYS A 168 -2.71 14.59 -2.13
C LYS A 168 -2.46 14.69 -0.63
N SER A 169 -3.51 14.65 0.18
CA SER A 169 -3.43 14.59 1.65
C SER A 169 -2.68 13.36 2.16
N GLU A 170 -2.67 12.26 1.40
CA GLU A 170 -1.91 11.05 1.68
C GLU A 170 -0.55 11.02 0.96
N GLY A 171 -0.13 12.14 0.37
CA GLY A 171 1.12 12.28 -0.37
C GLY A 171 1.01 12.04 -1.87
N GLY A 172 -0.16 11.67 -2.39
CA GLY A 172 -0.40 11.48 -3.83
C GLY A 172 0.44 10.36 -4.47
N GLY A 173 0.29 10.16 -5.78
CA GLY A 173 1.08 9.20 -6.55
C GLY A 173 0.24 8.11 -7.21
N ILE A 174 0.95 7.19 -7.87
CA ILE A 174 0.44 6.08 -8.68
C ILE A 174 0.83 4.77 -8.01
N LEU A 175 -0.15 3.93 -7.75
CA LEU A 175 0.07 2.62 -7.15
C LEU A 175 0.78 1.69 -8.13
N LEU A 176 1.97 1.25 -7.77
CA LEU A 176 2.53 0.01 -8.31
C LEU A 176 2.65 -1.01 -7.18
N ILE A 177 2.59 -2.28 -7.58
CA ILE A 177 2.72 -3.41 -6.66
C ILE A 177 3.83 -4.34 -7.13
N SER A 178 4.54 -4.96 -6.19
CA SER A 178 5.61 -5.91 -6.55
C SER A 178 5.02 -7.08 -7.35
N SER A 179 5.76 -7.68 -8.27
CA SER A 179 5.32 -8.86 -9.00
C SER A 179 4.90 -9.99 -8.05
N SER A 180 3.88 -10.76 -8.41
CA SER A 180 3.53 -11.96 -7.65
C SER A 180 4.68 -12.98 -7.67
N LYS A 181 5.58 -12.94 -8.66
CA LYS A 181 6.87 -13.66 -8.62
C LYS A 181 7.78 -12.93 -7.62
N LEU A 182 7.59 -13.18 -6.32
CA LEU A 182 8.16 -12.39 -5.21
C LEU A 182 9.70 -12.34 -5.19
N ASN A 183 10.36 -13.28 -5.87
CA ASN A 183 11.81 -13.30 -6.07
C ASN A 183 12.30 -12.33 -7.17
N LYS A 184 11.40 -11.84 -8.02
CA LYS A 184 11.69 -10.80 -9.00
C LYS A 184 11.41 -9.45 -8.35
N GLN A 185 12.46 -8.65 -8.13
CA GLN A 185 12.39 -7.26 -7.64
C GLN A 185 11.79 -6.33 -8.71
N GLN A 186 10.60 -6.68 -9.20
CA GLN A 186 9.89 -6.00 -10.28
C GLN A 186 8.57 -5.45 -9.73
N PHE A 187 8.14 -4.32 -10.28
CA PHE A 187 6.86 -3.70 -9.98
C PHE A 187 5.98 -3.67 -11.23
N VAL A 188 4.67 -3.78 -11.03
CA VAL A 188 3.64 -3.80 -12.07
C VAL A 188 2.46 -2.93 -11.65
N LEU A 189 1.62 -2.53 -12.60
CA LEU A 189 0.27 -2.07 -12.28
C LEU A 189 -0.57 -3.23 -11.69
N PRO A 190 -1.49 -2.96 -10.76
CA PRO A 190 -2.53 -3.91 -10.37
C PRO A 190 -3.36 -4.32 -11.60
N LYS A 191 -3.43 -5.61 -11.87
CA LYS A 191 -4.09 -6.16 -13.05
C LYS A 191 -4.30 -7.67 -12.93
N GLY A 192 -5.39 -8.16 -13.52
CA GLY A 192 -5.59 -9.61 -13.64
C GLY A 192 -6.71 -9.95 -14.61
N GLY A 193 -7.07 -11.24 -14.66
CA GLY A 193 -8.00 -11.75 -15.66
C GLY A 193 -9.42 -11.25 -15.37
N LEU A 194 -10.14 -10.86 -16.42
CA LEU A 194 -11.58 -10.69 -16.29
C LEU A 194 -12.22 -12.07 -16.11
N GLU A 195 -13.04 -12.25 -15.08
CA GLU A 195 -13.77 -13.50 -14.86
C GLU A 195 -15.15 -13.46 -15.56
N LYS A 196 -15.64 -14.63 -15.97
CA LYS A 196 -16.97 -14.78 -16.58
C LYS A 196 -18.05 -14.27 -15.62
N GLY A 197 -19.00 -13.53 -16.17
CA GLY A 197 -20.08 -12.92 -15.39
C GLY A 197 -19.69 -11.63 -14.66
N GLU A 198 -18.43 -11.22 -14.68
CA GLU A 198 -18.02 -9.91 -14.15
C GLU A 198 -18.08 -8.82 -15.25
N SER A 199 -18.53 -7.63 -14.87
CA SER A 199 -18.28 -6.43 -15.68
C SER A 199 -16.81 -6.02 -15.57
N LEU A 200 -16.31 -5.25 -16.54
CA LEU A 200 -14.93 -4.76 -16.52
C LEU A 200 -14.61 -3.97 -15.26
N GLU A 201 -15.51 -3.09 -14.84
CA GLU A 201 -15.32 -2.29 -13.63
C GLU A 201 -15.31 -3.16 -12.37
N ARG A 202 -16.22 -4.15 -12.28
CA ARG A 202 -16.26 -5.09 -11.15
C ARG A 202 -14.97 -5.91 -11.09
N GLY A 203 -14.51 -6.44 -12.21
CA GLY A 203 -13.24 -7.16 -12.30
C GLY A 203 -12.06 -6.29 -11.86
N MET A 204 -12.01 -5.03 -12.31
CA MET A 204 -10.94 -4.11 -11.91
C MET A 204 -10.96 -3.81 -10.40
N ARG A 205 -12.14 -3.58 -9.82
CA ARG A 205 -12.28 -3.37 -8.36
C ARG A 205 -11.85 -4.60 -7.58
N ARG A 206 -12.20 -5.81 -8.03
CA ARG A 206 -11.76 -7.08 -7.43
C ARG A 206 -10.23 -7.19 -7.47
N GLU A 207 -9.62 -7.07 -8.65
CA GLU A 207 -8.16 -7.18 -8.82
C GLU A 207 -7.41 -6.15 -7.97
N LEU A 208 -7.95 -4.94 -7.82
CA LEU A 208 -7.31 -3.91 -7.01
C LEU A 208 -7.35 -4.23 -5.50
N VAL A 209 -8.45 -4.80 -5.01
CA VAL A 209 -8.55 -5.28 -3.63
C VAL A 209 -7.63 -6.50 -3.42
N GLU A 210 -7.66 -7.46 -4.34
CA GLU A 210 -6.90 -8.70 -4.23
C GLU A 210 -5.38 -8.48 -4.31
N GLU A 211 -4.90 -7.80 -5.35
CA GLU A 211 -3.46 -7.62 -5.55
C GLU A 211 -2.90 -6.43 -4.76
N GLY A 212 -3.69 -5.35 -4.67
CA GLY A 212 -3.26 -4.05 -4.19
C GLY A 212 -3.84 -3.64 -2.84
N GLY A 213 -4.80 -4.37 -2.28
CA GLY A 213 -5.45 -4.02 -1.02
C GLY A 213 -6.00 -2.59 -1.02
N VAL A 214 -6.56 -2.14 -2.15
CA VAL A 214 -7.10 -0.79 -2.29
C VAL A 214 -8.53 -0.87 -2.81
N SER A 215 -9.45 -0.14 -2.19
CA SER A 215 -10.72 0.22 -2.82
C SER A 215 -10.56 1.54 -3.56
N ALA A 216 -11.20 1.68 -4.71
CA ALA A 216 -11.04 2.87 -5.53
C ALA A 216 -12.29 3.20 -6.32
N THR A 217 -12.51 4.49 -6.55
CA THR A 217 -13.56 5.02 -7.39
C THR A 217 -13.06 5.13 -8.83
N PHE A 218 -13.90 4.66 -9.76
CA PHE A 218 -13.67 4.80 -11.19
C PHE A 218 -13.62 6.28 -11.60
N LYS A 219 -12.67 6.64 -12.48
CA LYS A 219 -12.55 8.01 -13.01
C LYS A 219 -12.65 8.07 -14.52
N ALA A 220 -12.03 7.15 -15.24
CA ALA A 220 -12.13 7.07 -16.69
C ALA A 220 -11.76 5.69 -17.23
N THR A 221 -12.34 5.33 -18.37
CA THR A 221 -11.82 4.27 -19.24
C THR A 221 -10.64 4.84 -20.01
N LEU A 222 -9.60 4.03 -20.17
CA LEU A 222 -8.44 4.32 -21.03
C LEU A 222 -8.52 3.45 -22.28
N ASP A 223 -7.69 3.76 -23.27
CA ASP A 223 -7.65 3.00 -24.51
C ASP A 223 -7.26 1.53 -24.28
N ASP A 224 -7.89 0.65 -25.05
CA ASP A 224 -7.54 -0.76 -25.08
C ASP A 224 -6.11 -0.93 -25.62
N THR A 225 -5.31 -1.75 -24.94
CA THR A 225 -3.95 -2.06 -25.37
C THR A 225 -3.80 -3.55 -25.59
N THR A 226 -3.47 -4.00 -26.79
CA THR A 226 -3.23 -5.42 -27.10
C THR A 226 -1.73 -5.67 -27.29
N VAL A 227 -1.19 -6.68 -26.59
CA VAL A 227 0.21 -7.10 -26.69
C VAL A 227 0.28 -8.61 -26.84
N GLY A 228 0.76 -9.07 -27.99
CA GLY A 228 0.56 -10.45 -28.42
C GLY A 228 -0.94 -10.75 -28.49
N GLU A 229 -1.37 -11.86 -27.90
CA GLU A 229 -2.79 -12.23 -27.85
C GLU A 229 -3.54 -11.56 -26.69
N LYS A 230 -2.85 -10.97 -25.72
CA LYS A 230 -3.49 -10.42 -24.52
C LYS A 230 -4.02 -9.02 -24.77
N THR A 231 -5.24 -8.75 -24.35
CA THR A 231 -5.86 -7.42 -24.40
C THR A 231 -6.02 -6.85 -22.99
N TYR A 232 -5.47 -5.66 -22.75
CA TYR A 232 -5.65 -4.88 -21.54
C TYR A 232 -6.85 -3.95 -21.68
N LYS A 233 -7.79 -4.04 -20.73
CA LYS A 233 -8.90 -3.11 -20.52
C LYS A 233 -8.53 -2.21 -19.35
N SER A 234 -8.11 -0.99 -19.65
CA SER A 234 -7.41 -0.14 -18.68
C SER A 234 -8.27 0.99 -18.13
N PHE A 235 -8.06 1.33 -16.86
CA PHE A 235 -8.87 2.30 -16.13
C PHE A 235 -8.01 3.28 -15.33
N LEU A 236 -8.38 4.56 -15.35
CA LEU A 236 -7.94 5.52 -14.35
C LEU A 236 -8.87 5.43 -13.15
N MET A 237 -8.29 5.26 -11.96
CA MET A 237 -9.02 5.13 -10.70
C MET A 237 -8.44 6.06 -9.64
N HIS A 238 -9.23 6.33 -8.60
CA HIS A 238 -8.82 7.09 -7.43
C HIS A 238 -9.04 6.26 -6.17
N ALA A 239 -7.99 6.00 -5.42
CA ALA A 239 -8.05 5.25 -4.18
C ALA A 239 -8.94 5.96 -3.16
N ASP A 240 -9.86 5.20 -2.58
CA ASP A 240 -10.75 5.63 -1.50
C ASP A 240 -10.24 5.10 -0.16
N GLU A 241 -9.83 3.83 -0.11
CA GLU A 241 -9.29 3.20 1.08
C GLU A 241 -8.11 2.27 0.76
N THR A 242 -7.11 2.28 1.63
CA THR A 242 -5.97 1.37 1.60
C THR A 242 -6.09 0.43 2.80
N PHE A 243 -6.24 -0.87 2.56
CA PHE A 243 -6.32 -1.91 3.58
C PHE A 243 -4.94 -2.30 4.09
N ASP A 244 -4.83 -2.60 5.38
CA ASP A 244 -3.61 -3.09 6.04
C ASP A 244 -3.44 -4.60 5.84
N GLN A 245 -4.55 -5.34 5.78
CA GLN A 245 -4.60 -6.76 5.47
C GLN A 245 -5.45 -7.01 4.23
N TRP A 246 -4.91 -7.73 3.25
CA TRP A 246 -5.59 -8.03 1.98
C TRP A 246 -5.14 -9.39 1.39
N PRO A 247 -5.83 -9.92 0.36
CA PRO A 247 -5.57 -11.26 -0.17
C PRO A 247 -4.13 -11.54 -0.59
N GLU A 248 -3.48 -10.62 -1.30
CA GLU A 248 -2.08 -10.77 -1.72
C GLU A 248 -1.10 -9.94 -0.87
N SER A 249 -1.31 -9.89 0.44
CA SER A 249 -0.49 -9.14 1.43
C SER A 249 0.97 -9.59 1.59
N MET A 250 1.40 -10.62 0.87
CA MET A 250 2.81 -10.93 0.63
C MET A 250 3.47 -10.02 -0.42
N ARG A 251 2.68 -9.29 -1.21
CA ARG A 251 3.17 -8.29 -2.17
C ARG A 251 3.37 -6.94 -1.49
N TYR A 252 4.24 -6.13 -2.07
CA TYR A 252 4.55 -4.78 -1.60
C TYR A 252 3.87 -3.75 -2.47
N ARG A 253 3.49 -2.62 -1.88
CA ARG A 253 2.89 -1.47 -2.55
C ARG A 253 3.83 -0.28 -2.46
N VAL A 254 3.95 0.46 -3.54
CA VAL A 254 4.69 1.72 -3.57
C VAL A 254 3.91 2.74 -4.37
N TRP A 255 3.82 3.94 -3.83
CA TRP A 255 3.17 5.07 -4.50
C TRP A 255 4.21 5.95 -5.16
N PHE A 256 4.27 5.87 -6.49
CA PHE A 256 5.25 6.58 -7.30
C PHE A 256 4.69 7.90 -7.85
N LYS A 257 5.55 8.89 -8.09
CA LYS A 257 5.15 9.98 -8.99
C LYS A 257 4.94 9.43 -10.39
N TRP A 258 4.16 10.12 -11.23
CA TRP A 258 3.91 9.71 -12.61
C TRP A 258 5.20 9.32 -13.36
N ASP A 259 6.22 10.18 -13.34
CA ASP A 259 7.48 9.91 -14.06
C ASP A 259 8.26 8.74 -13.46
N ASP A 260 8.23 8.57 -12.13
CA ASP A 260 8.86 7.44 -11.46
C ASP A 260 8.14 6.13 -11.84
N ALA A 261 6.81 6.12 -11.86
CA ALA A 261 6.01 4.95 -12.24
C ALA A 261 6.29 4.53 -13.68
N ILE A 262 6.35 5.49 -14.61
CA ILE A 262 6.70 5.25 -16.01
C ILE A 262 8.11 4.66 -16.11
N LYS A 263 9.10 5.25 -15.42
CA LYS A 263 10.48 4.74 -15.38
C LYS A 263 10.56 3.32 -14.84
N MET A 264 9.88 3.03 -13.73
CA MET A 264 9.83 1.72 -13.10
C MET A 264 9.30 0.64 -14.03
N LEU A 265 8.27 0.96 -14.83
CA LEU A 265 7.63 0.00 -15.73
C LEU A 265 8.37 -0.15 -17.07
N LYS A 266 9.00 0.92 -17.60
CA LYS A 266 9.52 0.98 -18.97
C LYS A 266 10.46 -0.17 -19.35
N GLY A 267 11.31 -0.63 -18.43
CA GLY A 267 12.29 -1.69 -18.71
C GLY A 267 11.69 -3.08 -18.87
N ASN A 268 10.69 -3.43 -18.07
CA ASN A 268 10.13 -4.80 -18.01
C ASN A 268 8.70 -4.91 -18.54
N HIS A 269 7.96 -3.79 -18.56
CA HIS A 269 6.54 -3.69 -18.89
C HIS A 269 6.24 -2.39 -19.69
N PRO A 270 6.91 -2.19 -20.84
CA PRO A 270 6.78 -0.96 -21.64
C PRO A 270 5.34 -0.64 -22.05
N GLU A 271 4.50 -1.66 -22.22
CA GLU A 271 3.08 -1.49 -22.53
C GLU A 271 2.31 -0.82 -21.39
N THR A 272 2.59 -1.23 -20.14
CA THR A 272 1.96 -0.60 -18.98
C THR A 272 2.55 0.76 -18.66
N ALA A 273 3.82 1.01 -19.02
CA ALA A 273 4.41 2.33 -18.95
C ALA A 273 3.69 3.31 -19.89
N ALA A 274 3.34 2.88 -21.10
CA ALA A 274 2.55 3.67 -22.04
C ALA A 274 1.13 3.94 -21.52
N ILE A 275 0.47 2.94 -20.91
CA ILE A 275 -0.84 3.12 -20.27
C ILE A 275 -0.77 4.18 -19.15
N VAL A 276 0.26 4.16 -18.30
CA VAL A 276 0.44 5.19 -17.25
C VAL A 276 0.67 6.59 -17.86
N ALA A 277 1.46 6.68 -18.93
CA ALA A 277 1.70 7.95 -19.61
C ALA A 277 0.42 8.53 -20.22
N HIS A 278 -0.41 7.69 -20.86
CA HIS A 278 -1.71 8.09 -21.38
C HIS A 278 -2.68 8.49 -20.26
N ALA A 279 -2.77 7.70 -19.19
CA ALA A 279 -3.58 8.01 -18.02
C ALA A 279 -3.23 9.36 -17.38
N ARG A 280 -1.95 9.76 -17.40
CA ARG A 280 -1.51 11.07 -16.93
C ARG A 280 -2.13 12.20 -17.74
N GLU A 281 -2.24 12.05 -19.05
CA GLU A 281 -2.84 13.07 -19.91
C GLU A 281 -4.36 13.13 -19.70
N VAL A 282 -5.03 11.98 -19.59
CA VAL A 282 -6.46 11.91 -19.25
C VAL A 282 -6.75 12.57 -17.89
N ALA A 283 -5.90 12.33 -16.88
CA ALA A 283 -6.06 12.90 -15.54
C ALA A 283 -5.92 14.43 -15.49
N LYS A 284 -5.33 15.08 -16.51
CA LYS A 284 -5.27 16.55 -16.59
C LYS A 284 -6.57 17.18 -17.09
N LEU A 285 -7.44 16.38 -17.71
CA LEU A 285 -8.70 16.82 -18.30
C LEU A 285 -9.89 16.74 -17.32
N GLN A 286 -9.64 16.25 -16.11
CA GLN A 286 -10.63 16.08 -15.03
C GLN A 286 -10.40 17.11 -13.92
#